data_AF-A0A1Q8ZZX2-F1
#
_entry.id   AF-A0A1Q8ZZX2-F1
#
_cell.length_a   1.000
_cell.length_b   1.000
_cell.length_c   1.000
_cell.angle_alpha   90.00
_cell.angle_beta   90.00
_cell.angle_gamma   90.00
#
_symmetry.space_group_name_H-M   'P 1'
#
loop_
_entity.id
_entity.type
_entity.pdbx_description
1 polymer ?
#
loop_
_entity_poly.entity_id
_entity_poly.type
_entity_poly.pdbx_seq_one_letter_code
_entity_poly.pdbx_strand_id
1 'polypeptide(L)'
;MAETEFVLSHERMRHFIETKLSDCTIAQNGDLPVALKPDSDLFKKLNTQFRQTFIKHPSFATDSFNFVPHEYPDGSRIFCVDQFAGSGHLKMATRPVSVLGDTVFRVTLFYQSFFNCGGAHISPSTELKKFYSSAVASAKKGTERLELWSGRSMWFEQVLLNSHTDVVETVRASFRRRERS
;
A
#
# COMPACT_ATOMS: atom_id res chain seq x y z
N MET A 1 8.72 -10.30 7.90
CA MET A 1 7.91 -9.33 7.13
C MET A 1 7.92 -9.78 5.68
N ALA A 2 6.78 -9.78 5.00
CA ALA A 2 6.74 -10.01 3.55
C ALA A 2 6.43 -8.68 2.87
N GLU A 3 7.21 -8.31 1.86
CA GLU A 3 7.11 -7.05 1.14
C GLU A 3 7.30 -7.31 -0.37
N THR A 4 6.48 -6.70 -1.21
CA THR A 4 6.66 -6.69 -2.67
C THR A 4 6.34 -5.31 -3.22
N GLU A 5 7.24 -4.80 -4.06
CA GLU A 5 7.13 -3.49 -4.69
C GLU A 5 6.78 -3.60 -6.17
N PHE A 6 5.97 -2.65 -6.65
CA PHE A 6 5.44 -2.57 -8.00
C PHE A 6 5.49 -1.13 -8.54
N VAL A 7 5.52 -1.01 -9.86
CA VAL A 7 5.18 0.19 -10.61
C VAL A 7 4.01 -0.15 -11.51
N LEU A 8 2.86 0.42 -11.22
CA LEU A 8 1.60 0.16 -11.91
C LEU A 8 1.09 1.45 -12.57
N SER A 9 0.49 1.34 -13.74
CA SER A 9 -0.26 2.42 -14.35
C SER A 9 -1.48 2.80 -13.49
N HIS A 10 -2.04 3.97 -13.79
CA HIS A 10 -3.28 4.42 -13.17
C HIS A 10 -4.43 3.42 -13.37
N GLU A 11 -4.61 2.94 -14.59
CA GLU A 11 -5.63 1.94 -14.94
C GLU A 11 -5.42 0.63 -14.17
N ARG A 12 -4.18 0.15 -14.12
CA ARG A 12 -3.85 -1.09 -13.41
C ARG A 12 -4.08 -0.98 -11.91
N MET A 13 -3.77 0.18 -11.32
CA MET A 13 -4.02 0.44 -9.91
C MET A 13 -5.52 0.48 -9.60
N ARG A 14 -6.33 1.14 -10.45
CA ARG A 14 -7.79 1.16 -10.33
C ARG A 14 -8.35 -0.26 -10.37
N HIS A 15 -7.98 -1.03 -11.40
CA HIS A 15 -8.44 -2.40 -11.57
C HIS A 15 -8.04 -3.29 -10.39
N PHE A 16 -6.83 -3.13 -9.84
CA PHE A 16 -6.39 -3.85 -8.66
C PHE A 16 -7.30 -3.58 -7.45
N ILE A 17 -7.64 -2.31 -7.19
CA ILE A 17 -8.53 -1.93 -6.10
C ILE A 17 -9.92 -2.53 -6.31
N GLU A 18 -10.50 -2.34 -7.49
CA GLU A 18 -11.86 -2.80 -7.82
C GLU A 18 -12.00 -4.32 -7.78
N THR A 19 -10.94 -5.08 -8.10
CA THR A 19 -11.02 -6.55 -8.20
C THR A 19 -10.48 -7.28 -6.99
N LYS A 20 -9.44 -6.74 -6.33
CA LYS A 20 -8.80 -7.41 -5.18
C LYS A 20 -9.18 -6.83 -3.85
N LEU A 21 -9.62 -5.58 -3.82
CA LEU A 21 -9.95 -4.90 -2.58
C LEU A 21 -11.45 -4.64 -2.42
N SER A 22 -12.32 -4.96 -3.38
CA SER A 22 -13.77 -4.63 -3.34
C SER A 22 -14.47 -4.97 -2.01
N ASP A 23 -14.14 -6.13 -1.45
CA ASP A 23 -14.75 -6.65 -0.22
C ASP A 23 -13.96 -6.27 1.05
N CYS A 24 -12.92 -5.46 0.89
CA CYS A 24 -12.10 -5.01 2.00
C CYS A 24 -12.68 -3.77 2.69
N THR A 25 -12.29 -3.63 3.95
CA THR A 25 -12.37 -2.38 4.70
C THR A 25 -10.99 -1.75 4.75
N ILE A 26 -10.90 -0.46 4.46
CA ILE A 26 -9.64 0.29 4.35
C ILE A 26 -9.64 1.45 5.35
N ALA A 27 -8.58 1.53 6.14
CA ALA A 27 -8.32 2.64 7.06
C ALA A 27 -7.02 3.35 6.70
N GLN A 28 -6.93 4.62 7.11
CA GLN A 28 -5.75 5.48 6.98
C GLN A 28 -5.65 6.33 8.25
N ASN A 29 -4.45 6.84 8.52
CA ASN A 29 -4.31 7.90 9.51
C ASN A 29 -4.93 9.19 8.97
N GLY A 30 -5.60 9.96 9.83
CA GLY A 30 -6.19 11.23 9.44
C GLY A 30 -6.98 11.89 10.57
N ASP A 31 -7.73 12.93 10.22
CA ASP A 31 -8.44 13.78 11.21
C ASP A 31 -9.62 13.06 11.86
N LEU A 32 -10.13 12.00 11.23
CA LEU A 32 -11.24 11.19 11.73
C LEU A 32 -10.87 9.70 11.71
N PRO A 33 -11.29 8.92 12.72
CA PRO A 33 -11.01 7.48 12.82
C PRO A 33 -11.98 6.67 11.94
N VAL A 34 -11.87 6.84 10.62
CA VAL A 34 -12.82 6.25 9.67
C VAL A 34 -12.17 5.11 8.90
N ALA A 35 -12.91 4.01 8.76
CA ALA A 35 -12.62 2.94 7.85
C ALA A 35 -13.73 2.86 6.78
N LEU A 36 -13.33 2.85 5.51
CA LEU A 36 -14.23 2.95 4.36
C LEU A 36 -14.01 1.78 3.40
N LYS A 37 -15.00 1.55 2.53
CA LYS A 37 -14.83 0.66 1.38
C LYS A 37 -13.88 1.31 0.36
N PRO A 38 -13.17 0.52 -0.45
CA PRO A 38 -12.42 1.05 -1.58
C PRO A 38 -13.38 1.57 -2.63
N ASP A 39 -13.49 2.89 -2.71
CA ASP A 39 -14.34 3.59 -3.65
C ASP A 39 -13.50 4.54 -4.54
N SER A 40 -14.18 5.31 -5.38
CA SER A 40 -13.54 6.31 -6.23
C SER A 40 -12.80 7.39 -5.42
N ASP A 41 -13.24 7.68 -4.19
CA ASP A 41 -12.65 8.73 -3.37
C ASP A 41 -11.34 8.26 -2.73
N LEU A 42 -11.24 6.99 -2.36
CA LEU A 42 -9.95 6.38 -2.05
C LEU A 42 -8.97 6.59 -3.21
N PHE A 43 -9.38 6.27 -4.44
CA PHE A 43 -8.50 6.38 -5.60
C PHE A 43 -8.08 7.82 -5.91
N LYS A 44 -8.98 8.81 -5.75
CA LYS A 44 -8.62 10.24 -5.81
C LYS A 44 -7.54 10.59 -4.78
N LYS A 45 -7.67 10.08 -3.54
CA LYS A 45 -6.68 10.33 -2.47
C LYS A 45 -5.32 9.69 -2.73
N LEU A 46 -5.27 8.55 -3.44
CA LEU A 46 -4.01 7.91 -3.81
C LEU A 46 -3.26 8.72 -4.88
N ASN A 47 -3.98 9.40 -5.78
CA ASN A 47 -3.38 10.19 -6.86
C ASN A 47 -2.65 11.46 -6.40
N THR A 48 -2.90 11.95 -5.17
CA THR A 48 -2.38 13.25 -4.75
C THR A 48 -1.02 13.18 -4.06
N GLN A 49 -0.79 12.17 -3.24
CA GLN A 49 0.42 12.08 -2.43
C GLN A 49 0.70 10.66 -1.97
N PHE A 50 1.82 10.49 -1.27
CA PHE A 50 2.11 9.23 -0.58
C PHE A 50 0.98 8.88 0.38
N ARG A 51 0.47 7.65 0.29
CA ARG A 51 -0.54 7.11 1.21
C ARG A 51 -0.11 5.75 1.72
N GLN A 52 -0.17 5.57 3.02
CA GLN A 52 -0.19 4.25 3.64
C GLN A 52 -1.64 3.90 4.00
N THR A 53 -2.11 2.75 3.54
CA THR A 53 -3.45 2.26 3.81
C THR A 53 -3.37 0.91 4.51
N PHE A 54 -4.25 0.72 5.49
CA PHE A 54 -4.41 -0.52 6.22
C PHE A 54 -5.67 -1.21 5.70
N ILE A 55 -5.56 -2.49 5.35
CA ILE A 55 -6.58 -3.22 4.60
C ILE A 55 -6.96 -4.46 5.40
N LYS A 56 -8.24 -4.62 5.69
CA LYS A 56 -8.82 -5.84 6.27
C LYS A 56 -9.77 -6.47 5.26
N HIS A 57 -9.70 -7.79 5.13
CA HIS A 57 -10.63 -8.57 4.32
C HIS A 57 -11.33 -9.60 5.21
N PRO A 58 -12.64 -9.86 5.02
CA PRO A 58 -13.41 -10.82 5.83
C PRO A 58 -12.80 -12.22 5.90
N SER A 59 -11.99 -12.61 4.91
CA SER A 59 -11.31 -13.92 4.92
C SER A 59 -10.25 -14.07 6.02
N PHE A 60 -9.72 -12.98 6.59
CA PHE A 60 -8.68 -13.06 7.63
C PHE A 60 -8.93 -12.17 8.85
N ALA A 61 -9.83 -11.20 8.76
CA ALA A 61 -10.17 -10.30 9.86
C ALA A 61 -11.67 -10.00 9.85
N THR A 62 -12.34 -10.31 10.96
CA THR A 62 -13.77 -10.01 11.19
C THR A 62 -13.96 -8.84 12.15
N ASP A 63 -12.87 -8.36 12.76
CA ASP A 63 -12.84 -7.24 13.68
C ASP A 63 -12.65 -5.90 12.94
N SER A 64 -13.10 -4.80 13.55
CA SER A 64 -12.93 -3.45 13.01
C SER A 64 -11.51 -2.90 13.24
N PHE A 65 -11.17 -1.78 12.61
CA PHE A 65 -9.93 -1.07 12.94
C PHE A 65 -10.06 -0.35 14.29
N ASN A 66 -9.01 -0.42 15.09
CA ASN A 66 -8.86 0.42 16.28
C ASN A 66 -8.02 1.66 15.91
N PHE A 67 -8.31 2.78 16.55
CA PHE A 67 -7.63 4.05 16.33
C PHE A 67 -7.15 4.63 17.65
N VAL A 68 -5.93 5.13 17.67
CA VAL A 68 -5.32 5.82 18.81
C VAL A 68 -5.17 7.30 18.45
N PRO A 69 -5.68 8.23 19.26
CA PRO A 69 -5.44 9.64 19.04
C PRO A 69 -3.95 9.96 19.25
N HIS A 70 -3.41 10.80 18.37
CA HIS A 70 -2.08 11.36 18.48
C HIS A 70 -2.20 12.88 18.49
N GLU A 71 -1.72 13.51 19.56
CA GLU A 71 -1.67 14.96 19.71
C GLU A 71 -0.26 15.46 19.43
N TYR A 72 -0.19 16.47 18.57
CA TYR A 72 1.03 17.18 18.27
C TYR A 72 1.28 18.29 19.31
N PRO A 73 2.53 18.78 19.45
CA PRO A 73 2.85 19.86 20.38
C PRO A 73 2.08 21.17 20.14
N ASP A 74 1.57 21.39 18.92
CA ASP A 74 0.76 22.55 18.56
C ASP A 74 -0.73 22.41 18.93
N GLY A 75 -1.11 21.31 19.58
CA GLY A 75 -2.48 20.99 19.98
C GLY A 75 -3.35 20.41 18.85
N SER A 76 -2.82 20.28 17.63
CA SER A 76 -3.50 19.54 16.57
C SER A 76 -3.53 18.04 16.89
N ARG A 77 -4.58 17.35 16.44
CA ARG A 77 -4.79 15.93 16.73
C ARG A 77 -5.13 15.17 15.45
N ILE A 78 -4.53 14.00 15.28
CA ILE A 78 -4.93 13.00 14.29
C ILE A 78 -5.28 11.68 14.96
N PHE A 79 -5.99 10.82 14.24
CA PHE A 79 -6.24 9.44 14.63
C PHE A 79 -5.34 8.52 13.81
N CYS A 80 -4.54 7.73 14.52
CA CYS A 80 -3.64 6.74 13.93
C CYS A 80 -4.27 5.35 14.04
N VAL A 81 -4.20 4.55 12.98
CA VAL A 81 -4.61 3.14 13.05
C VAL A 81 -3.69 2.42 14.03
N ASP A 82 -4.27 1.73 15.00
CA ASP A 82 -3.54 0.79 15.85
C ASP A 82 -3.18 -0.45 15.04
N GLN A 83 -1.97 -0.43 14.49
CA GLN A 83 -1.43 -1.50 13.67
C GLN A 83 -1.10 -2.78 14.45
N PHE A 84 -1.18 -2.76 15.79
CA PHE A 84 -0.88 -3.93 16.62
C PHE A 84 -2.13 -4.58 17.21
N ALA A 85 -3.28 -3.91 17.12
CA ALA A 85 -4.54 -4.45 17.59
C ALA A 85 -5.24 -5.35 16.55
N GLY A 86 -5.95 -6.35 17.06
CA GLY A 86 -6.91 -7.13 16.28
C GLY A 86 -6.34 -8.33 15.53
N SER A 87 -7.06 -8.78 14.51
CA SER A 87 -6.72 -9.98 13.72
C SER A 87 -5.63 -9.75 12.65
N GLY A 88 -5.00 -8.58 12.65
CA GLY A 88 -4.01 -8.17 11.65
C GLY A 88 -4.61 -7.47 10.43
N HIS A 89 -3.74 -7.07 9.51
CA HIS A 89 -4.10 -6.32 8.31
C HIS A 89 -3.02 -6.46 7.24
N LEU A 90 -3.39 -6.24 5.99
CA LEU A 90 -2.46 -5.97 4.91
C LEU A 90 -2.14 -4.47 4.89
N LYS A 91 -0.88 -4.10 4.64
CA LYS A 91 -0.47 -2.72 4.41
C LYS A 91 -0.21 -2.52 2.92
N MET A 92 -0.67 -1.39 2.41
CA MET A 92 -0.36 -0.93 1.07
C MET A 92 0.15 0.50 1.16
N ALA A 93 1.39 0.71 0.74
CA ALA A 93 1.93 2.04 0.54
C ALA A 93 1.86 2.38 -0.95
N THR A 94 1.37 3.57 -1.28
CA THR A 94 1.23 4.03 -2.66
C THR A 94 1.87 5.40 -2.77
N ARG A 95 2.55 5.65 -3.88
CA ARG A 95 3.12 6.96 -4.21
C ARG A 95 2.87 7.25 -5.69
N PRO A 96 2.15 8.33 -6.02
CA PRO A 96 2.04 8.78 -7.39
C PRO A 96 3.40 9.33 -7.85
N VAL A 97 3.76 9.03 -9.10
CA VAL A 97 4.95 9.50 -9.79
C VAL A 97 4.51 9.98 -11.16
N SER A 98 4.89 11.20 -11.53
CA SER A 98 4.59 11.77 -12.84
C SER A 98 5.64 11.30 -13.85
N VAL A 99 5.21 10.67 -14.94
CA VAL A 99 6.06 10.17 -16.04
C VAL A 99 5.47 10.69 -17.35
N LEU A 100 6.18 11.59 -18.03
CA LEU A 100 5.75 12.22 -19.29
C LEU A 100 4.32 12.78 -19.31
N GLY A 101 3.82 13.27 -18.15
CA GLY A 101 2.47 13.81 -18.00
C GLY A 101 1.43 12.80 -17.50
N ASP A 102 1.74 11.50 -17.53
CA ASP A 102 0.91 10.45 -16.93
C ASP A 102 1.26 10.22 -15.46
N THR A 103 0.26 9.78 -14.68
CA THR A 103 0.49 9.34 -13.30
C THR A 103 0.68 7.83 -13.27
N VAL A 104 1.84 7.40 -12.79
CA VAL A 104 2.10 6.00 -12.42
C VAL A 104 2.19 5.86 -10.91
N PHE A 105 1.94 4.68 -10.40
CA PHE A 105 1.97 4.39 -8.98
C PHE A 105 3.12 3.48 -8.62
N ARG A 106 3.98 3.96 -7.72
CA ARG A 106 4.83 3.07 -6.93
C ARG A 106 3.97 2.48 -5.81
N VAL A 107 3.89 1.16 -5.76
CA VAL A 107 3.05 0.43 -4.81
C VAL A 107 3.90 -0.56 -4.04
N THR A 108 3.78 -0.57 -2.72
CA THR A 108 4.38 -1.58 -1.85
C THR A 108 3.26 -2.30 -1.12
N LEU A 109 3.13 -3.61 -1.32
CA LEU A 109 2.23 -4.48 -0.57
C LEU A 109 3.03 -5.25 0.46
N PHE A 110 2.58 -5.24 1.72
CA PHE A 110 3.30 -5.93 2.78
C PHE A 110 2.41 -6.29 3.96
N TYR A 111 2.83 -7.29 4.72
CA TYR A 111 2.30 -7.56 6.06
C TYR A 111 3.46 -7.85 7.01
N GLN A 112 3.21 -7.60 8.29
CA GLN A 112 4.15 -7.86 9.36
C GLN A 112 3.44 -8.58 10.51
N SER A 113 4.22 -9.30 11.29
CA SER A 113 3.77 -9.76 12.60
C SER A 113 3.59 -8.59 13.55
N PHE A 114 2.74 -8.75 14.56
CA PHE A 114 2.47 -7.72 15.55
C PHE A 114 2.63 -8.26 16.98
N PHE A 115 3.09 -7.40 17.88
CA PHE A 115 3.20 -7.70 19.30
C PHE A 115 1.86 -7.42 19.97
N ASN A 116 1.40 -8.33 20.84
CA ASN A 116 0.29 -8.06 21.75
C ASN A 116 0.82 -7.91 23.19
N CYS A 117 -0.01 -7.33 24.06
CA CYS A 117 0.23 -7.24 25.51
C CYS A 117 0.61 -8.62 26.08
N GLY A 118 1.80 -8.71 26.66
CA GLY A 118 2.42 -9.97 27.12
C GLY A 118 3.70 -10.37 26.37
N GLY A 119 4.13 -9.60 25.36
CA GLY A 119 5.42 -9.79 24.69
C GLY A 119 5.48 -10.97 23.70
N ALA A 120 4.38 -11.72 23.55
CA ALA A 120 4.29 -12.79 22.57
C ALA A 120 4.05 -12.22 21.16
N HIS A 121 4.87 -12.68 20.22
CA HIS A 121 4.77 -12.32 18.82
C HIS A 121 3.63 -13.10 18.15
N ILE A 122 2.57 -12.40 17.72
CA ILE A 122 1.49 -13.03 16.96
C ILE A 122 1.94 -13.17 15.51
N SER A 123 2.10 -14.42 15.09
CA SER A 123 2.40 -14.73 13.69
C SER A 123 1.20 -14.37 12.80
N PRO A 124 1.43 -13.82 11.60
CA PRO A 124 0.37 -13.59 10.63
C PRO A 124 -0.41 -14.87 10.33
N SER A 125 -1.74 -14.77 10.30
CA SER A 125 -2.63 -15.90 10.01
C SER A 125 -2.35 -16.49 8.63
N THR A 126 -2.67 -17.77 8.46
CA THR A 126 -2.54 -18.46 7.16
C THR A 126 -3.38 -17.75 6.10
N GLU A 127 -4.54 -17.24 6.48
CA GLU A 127 -5.51 -16.55 5.65
C GLU A 127 -4.96 -15.19 5.19
N LEU A 128 -4.30 -14.43 6.07
CA LEU A 128 -3.62 -13.18 5.70
C LEU A 128 -2.48 -13.45 4.71
N LYS A 129 -1.69 -14.50 4.94
CA LYS A 129 -0.61 -14.91 4.02
C LYS A 129 -1.17 -15.31 2.65
N LYS A 130 -2.27 -16.07 2.61
CA LYS A 130 -2.96 -16.46 1.36
C LYS A 130 -3.51 -15.23 0.63
N PHE A 131 -4.15 -14.31 1.34
CA PHE A 131 -4.66 -13.07 0.78
C PHE A 131 -3.53 -12.23 0.17
N TYR A 132 -2.43 -12.05 0.91
CA TYR A 132 -1.23 -11.37 0.41
C TYR A 132 -0.69 -12.02 -0.88
N SER A 133 -0.49 -13.34 -0.88
CA SER A 133 0.03 -14.05 -2.06
C SER A 133 -0.89 -13.89 -3.28
N SER A 134 -2.21 -13.92 -3.07
CA SER A 134 -3.21 -13.67 -4.11
C SER A 134 -3.16 -12.23 -4.64
N ALA A 135 -3.07 -11.24 -3.75
CA ALA A 135 -2.94 -9.83 -4.12
C ALA A 135 -1.64 -9.57 -4.90
N VAL A 136 -0.52 -10.13 -4.44
CA VAL A 136 0.78 -10.06 -5.12
C VAL A 136 0.71 -10.72 -6.49
N ALA A 137 0.16 -11.93 -6.61
CA ALA A 137 0.03 -12.61 -7.90
C ALA A 137 -0.79 -11.78 -8.90
N SER A 138 -1.85 -11.13 -8.42
CA SER A 138 -2.67 -10.23 -9.22
C SER A 138 -1.88 -9.01 -9.70
N ALA A 139 -1.18 -8.33 -8.80
CA ALA A 139 -0.38 -7.16 -9.13
C ALA A 139 0.80 -7.52 -10.06
N LYS A 140 1.42 -8.70 -9.90
CA LYS A 140 2.52 -9.20 -10.75
C LYS A 140 2.10 -9.58 -12.17
N LYS A 141 0.82 -9.88 -12.42
CA LYS A 141 0.39 -10.29 -13.77
C LYS A 141 0.66 -9.17 -14.77
N GLY A 142 1.38 -9.47 -15.85
CA GLY A 142 1.77 -8.50 -16.87
C GLY A 142 2.89 -7.55 -16.43
N THR A 143 3.71 -7.96 -15.45
CA THR A 143 4.86 -7.17 -14.99
C THR A 143 6.18 -7.89 -15.24
N GLU A 144 7.23 -7.10 -15.37
CA GLU A 144 8.63 -7.54 -15.49
C GLU A 144 9.42 -7.06 -14.28
N ARG A 145 10.30 -7.91 -13.74
CA ARG A 145 11.14 -7.54 -12.60
C ARG A 145 12.43 -6.89 -13.08
N LEU A 146 12.60 -5.61 -12.78
CA LEU A 146 13.79 -4.84 -13.15
C LEU A 146 14.57 -4.39 -11.93
N GLU A 147 15.90 -4.36 -12.06
CA GLU A 147 16.78 -3.82 -11.03
C GLU A 147 16.79 -2.28 -11.07
N LEU A 148 16.49 -1.66 -9.93
CA LEU A 148 16.54 -0.20 -9.78
C LEU A 148 17.97 0.26 -9.48
N TRP A 149 18.68 -0.48 -8.65
CA TRP A 149 20.10 -0.35 -8.35
C TRP A 149 20.55 -1.64 -7.67
N SER A 150 21.87 -1.81 -7.50
CA SER A 150 22.44 -3.03 -6.94
C SER A 150 21.70 -3.50 -5.69
N GLY A 151 21.09 -4.69 -5.78
CA GLY A 151 20.38 -5.34 -4.67
C GLY A 151 18.94 -4.89 -4.44
N ARG A 152 18.37 -3.97 -5.26
CA ARG A 152 16.95 -3.60 -5.20
C ARG A 152 16.28 -3.76 -6.55
N SER A 153 15.24 -4.59 -6.60
CA SER A 153 14.39 -4.76 -7.80
C SER A 153 12.94 -4.42 -7.52
N MET A 154 12.22 -4.04 -8.57
CA MET A 154 10.79 -3.75 -8.52
C MET A 154 10.09 -4.40 -9.73
N TRP A 155 8.80 -4.71 -9.58
CA TRP A 155 7.99 -5.22 -10.68
C TRP A 155 7.37 -4.06 -11.45
N PHE A 156 7.68 -3.91 -12.74
CA PHE A 156 7.17 -2.88 -13.61
C PHE A 156 6.11 -3.45 -14.54
N GLU A 157 4.96 -2.78 -14.65
CA GLU A 157 3.98 -3.13 -15.67
C GLU A 157 4.59 -3.03 -17.08
N GLN A 158 4.43 -4.09 -17.89
CA GLN A 158 5.00 -4.16 -19.23
C GLN A 158 4.46 -3.07 -20.15
N VAL A 159 3.19 -2.70 -20.00
CA VAL A 159 2.59 -1.60 -20.77
C VAL A 159 3.38 -0.31 -20.55
N LEU A 160 3.71 0.02 -19.29
CA LEU A 160 4.52 1.21 -18.97
C LEU A 160 5.93 1.14 -19.56
N LEU A 161 6.57 -0.03 -19.52
CA LEU A 161 7.90 -0.21 -20.12
C LEU A 161 7.89 0.02 -21.64
N ASN A 162 6.79 -0.34 -22.30
CA ASN A 162 6.62 -0.15 -23.74
C ASN A 162 6.22 1.28 -24.11
N SER A 163 5.42 1.95 -23.27
CA SER A 163 4.88 3.30 -23.56
C SER A 163 5.73 4.45 -23.03
N HIS A 164 6.54 4.22 -21.98
CA HIS A 164 7.29 5.27 -21.28
C HIS A 164 8.76 4.86 -21.14
N THR A 165 9.60 5.28 -22.08
CA THR A 165 11.02 4.92 -22.15
C THR A 165 11.83 5.36 -20.94
N ASP A 166 11.36 6.37 -20.18
CA ASP A 166 12.01 6.95 -19.01
C ASP A 166 11.43 6.44 -17.68
N VAL A 167 10.43 5.55 -17.68
CA VAL A 167 9.70 5.15 -16.45
C VAL A 167 10.63 4.62 -15.36
N VAL A 168 11.65 3.85 -15.74
CA VAL A 168 12.62 3.27 -14.80
C VAL A 168 13.46 4.37 -14.16
N GLU A 169 13.97 5.32 -14.94
CA GLU A 169 14.77 6.44 -14.45
C GLU A 169 13.95 7.41 -13.60
N THR A 170 12.73 7.71 -14.02
CA THR A 170 11.82 8.57 -13.26
C THR A 170 11.45 7.92 -11.92
N VAL A 171 11.22 6.60 -11.89
CA VAL A 171 11.03 5.84 -10.66
C VAL A 171 12.28 5.87 -9.78
N ARG A 172 13.49 5.65 -10.34
CA ARG A 172 14.76 5.78 -9.60
C ARG A 172 14.91 7.16 -8.97
N ALA A 173 14.69 8.23 -9.75
CA ALA A 173 14.78 9.61 -9.28
C ALA A 173 13.80 9.94 -8.14
N SER A 174 12.62 9.31 -8.15
CA SER A 174 11.61 9.50 -7.09
C SER A 174 12.10 9.05 -5.70
N PHE A 175 13.11 8.16 -5.61
CA PHE A 175 13.72 7.78 -4.33
C PHE A 175 14.68 8.83 -3.79
N ARG A 176 15.44 9.51 -4.66
CA ARG A 176 16.45 10.51 -4.27
C ARG A 176 15.84 11.78 -3.69
N ARG A 177 14.64 12.17 -4.15
CA ARG A 177 13.91 13.32 -3.60
C ARG A 177 13.52 13.18 -2.12
N ARG A 178 13.73 12.00 -1.51
CA ARG A 178 13.44 11.73 -0.09
C ARG A 178 14.57 12.14 0.87
N GLU A 179 15.77 12.43 0.36
CA GLU A 179 16.94 12.77 1.19
C GLU A 179 17.10 14.29 1.43
N ARG A 180 16.19 15.13 0.91
CA ARG A 180 16.29 16.60 0.98
C ARG A 180 15.05 17.30 1.55
N SER A 181 14.14 16.55 2.18
CA SER A 181 12.91 17.07 2.80
C SER A 181 12.86 16.71 4.26
#